data_AF-A0A086QZB9-F1
#
_entry.id   AF-A0A086QZB9-F1
#
_cell.length_a   1.000
_cell.length_b   1.000
_cell.length_c   1.000
_cell.angle_alpha   90.00
_cell.angle_beta   90.00
_cell.angle_gamma   90.00
#
_symmetry.space_group_name_H-M   'P 1'
#
loop_
_entity.id
_entity.type
_entity.pdbx_description
1 polymer ?
#
loop_
_entity_poly.entity_id
_entity_poly.type
_entity_poly.pdbx_seq_one_letter_code
_entity_poly.pdbx_strand_id
1 'polypeptide(L)'
;MGKVKKQRKNRRSRAAPYEVDESMMGEAEAPNQAIDDSELANQPNNGVAGANENAEEPATGGRQIHKRQAAEWRKMKSEVAQLKKQRQKLRKKVVAEREERKKLGKLIKEKISSMRKRHDAELQALGLGKSLHSVDPEETMAVDD
;
A
#
# COMPACT_ATOMS: atom_id res chain seq x y z
N MET A 1 -30.19 -21.54 28.31
CA MET A 1 -29.95 -22.38 27.11
C MET A 1 -29.05 -21.62 26.14
N GLY A 2 -27.72 -21.77 26.26
CA GLY A 2 -26.72 -21.04 25.47
C GLY A 2 -26.55 -21.62 24.06
N LYS A 3 -26.43 -20.76 23.04
CA LYS A 3 -26.25 -21.18 21.63
C LYS A 3 -24.80 -21.58 21.36
N VAL A 4 -24.59 -22.83 20.92
CA VAL A 4 -23.26 -23.38 20.59
C VAL A 4 -22.76 -22.81 19.26
N LYS A 5 -21.55 -22.24 19.27
CA LYS A 5 -20.91 -21.59 18.11
C LYS A 5 -20.24 -22.67 17.24
N LYS A 6 -20.79 -22.95 16.06
CA LYS A 6 -20.27 -23.96 15.12
C LYS A 6 -18.93 -23.50 14.52
N GLN A 7 -17.83 -24.15 14.88
CA GLN A 7 -16.52 -23.91 14.26
C GLN A 7 -16.52 -24.46 12.82
N ARG A 8 -16.14 -23.64 11.84
CA ARG A 8 -15.97 -24.06 10.44
C ARG A 8 -14.59 -24.73 10.30
N LYS A 9 -14.58 -26.01 9.92
CA LYS A 9 -13.36 -26.78 9.62
C LYS A 9 -12.69 -26.17 8.37
N ASN A 10 -11.47 -25.65 8.53
CA ASN A 10 -10.65 -25.18 7.41
C ASN A 10 -10.32 -26.37 6.50
N ARG A 11 -10.71 -26.28 5.23
CA ARG A 11 -10.33 -27.24 4.18
C ARG A 11 -8.85 -27.03 3.83
N ARG A 12 -7.95 -27.68 4.57
CA ARG A 12 -6.58 -27.98 4.12
C ARG A 12 -6.65 -29.19 3.19
N SER A 13 -7.01 -28.95 1.93
CA SER A 13 -6.84 -29.92 0.85
C SER A 13 -6.95 -29.20 -0.49
N ARG A 14 -5.98 -28.30 -0.73
CA ARG A 14 -5.56 -27.95 -2.08
C ARG A 14 -4.26 -28.71 -2.30
N ALA A 15 -4.37 -29.88 -2.92
CA ALA A 15 -3.21 -30.69 -3.29
C ALA A 15 -2.31 -29.83 -4.20
N ALA A 16 -1.06 -29.62 -3.79
CA ALA A 16 -0.04 -29.08 -4.68
C ALA A 16 0.38 -30.21 -5.65
N PRO A 17 0.55 -29.94 -6.95
CA PRO A 17 0.81 -30.97 -7.96
C PRO A 17 2.21 -31.63 -7.87
N TYR A 18 3.04 -31.23 -6.90
CA TYR A 18 4.30 -31.89 -6.54
C TYR A 18 4.46 -31.83 -5.02
N GLU A 19 3.80 -32.74 -4.30
CA GLU A 19 4.28 -33.12 -2.95
C GLU A 19 5.35 -34.20 -3.16
N VAL A 20 6.58 -33.85 -2.82
CA VAL A 20 7.72 -34.76 -2.82
C VAL A 20 7.45 -35.81 -1.75
N ASP A 21 7.39 -37.08 -2.18
CA ASP A 21 7.21 -38.23 -1.31
C ASP A 21 8.41 -38.34 -0.36
N GLU A 22 8.20 -37.92 0.90
CA GLU A 22 9.19 -37.90 1.98
C GLU A 22 9.58 -39.31 2.46
N SER A 23 8.99 -40.38 1.90
CA SER A 23 9.34 -41.77 2.23
C SER A 23 10.61 -42.30 1.55
N MET A 24 11.24 -41.51 0.66
CA MET A 24 12.46 -41.88 -0.08
C MET A 24 13.77 -41.27 0.46
N MET A 25 13.74 -40.51 1.56
CA MET A 25 14.94 -40.02 2.23
C MET A 25 15.22 -40.90 3.46
N GLY A 26 16.15 -41.84 3.30
CA GLY A 26 16.55 -42.81 4.31
C GLY A 26 17.12 -42.21 5.60
N GLU A 27 17.03 -43.02 6.66
CA GLU A 27 17.66 -42.85 7.98
C GLU A 27 19.05 -42.19 7.91
N ALA A 28 19.19 -41.05 8.56
CA ALA A 28 20.47 -40.56 9.03
C ALA A 28 20.28 -39.91 10.42
N GLU A 29 21.03 -40.44 11.38
CA GLU A 29 21.07 -40.09 12.79
C GLU A 29 21.07 -38.59 13.08
N ALA A 30 20.41 -38.21 14.18
CA ALA A 30 20.53 -36.90 14.79
C ALA A 30 21.89 -36.72 15.47
N PRO A 31 22.54 -35.56 15.29
CA PRO A 31 23.37 -34.97 16.32
C PRO A 31 22.72 -33.69 16.84
N ASN A 32 22.46 -33.67 18.15
CA ASN A 32 22.22 -32.45 18.91
C ASN A 32 23.38 -31.47 18.72
N GLN A 33 23.14 -30.38 17.99
CA GLN A 33 23.91 -29.15 18.15
C GLN A 33 22.94 -27.98 18.19
N ALA A 34 22.79 -27.42 19.39
CA ALA A 34 22.23 -26.11 19.60
C ALA A 34 23.13 -25.09 18.89
N ILE A 35 22.66 -24.55 17.77
CA ILE A 35 23.25 -23.39 17.12
C ILE A 35 22.26 -22.25 17.34
N ASP A 36 22.65 -21.40 18.27
CA ASP A 36 22.00 -20.15 18.64
C ASP A 36 22.19 -19.14 17.49
N ASP A 37 21.24 -19.11 16.53
CA ASP A 37 21.21 -18.11 15.45
C ASP A 37 20.57 -16.79 15.92
N SER A 38 20.99 -16.31 17.10
CA SER A 38 20.68 -14.98 17.62
C SER A 38 21.75 -13.95 17.28
N GLU A 39 22.37 -13.99 16.09
CA GLU A 39 23.26 -12.92 15.62
C GLU A 39 23.20 -12.68 14.10
N LEU A 40 22.02 -12.36 13.57
CA LEU A 40 21.95 -11.57 12.32
C LEU A 40 20.84 -10.51 12.35
N ALA A 41 20.58 -9.95 13.53
CA ALA A 41 19.73 -8.78 13.73
C ALA A 41 20.57 -7.59 14.21
N ASN A 42 21.60 -7.21 13.44
CA ASN A 42 22.29 -5.94 13.65
C ASN A 42 22.99 -5.46 12.37
N GLN A 43 22.21 -5.16 11.33
CA GLN A 43 22.63 -4.09 10.43
C GLN A 43 22.11 -2.78 11.04
N PRO A 44 22.96 -1.91 11.60
CA PRO A 44 22.57 -0.52 11.74
C PRO A 44 22.32 0.00 10.33
N ASN A 45 21.05 0.23 10.02
CA ASN A 45 20.63 0.98 8.86
C ASN A 45 21.10 2.42 9.07
N ASN A 46 22.41 2.63 8.89
CA ASN A 46 23.09 3.90 9.02
C ASN A 46 22.84 4.69 7.72
N GLY A 47 21.57 4.89 7.41
CA GLY A 47 21.09 5.86 6.44
C GLY A 47 20.87 7.17 7.16
N VAL A 48 21.98 7.82 7.49
CA VAL A 48 22.16 9.24 7.81
C VAL A 48 20.86 10.03 8.08
N ALA A 49 20.65 10.33 9.36
CA ALA A 49 19.81 11.42 9.79
C ALA A 49 20.33 12.74 9.22
N GLY A 50 19.39 13.58 8.74
CA GLY A 50 19.54 15.03 8.72
C GLY A 50 20.48 15.61 7.66
N ALA A 51 19.97 15.81 6.45
CA ALA A 51 20.36 16.95 5.62
C ALA A 51 19.12 17.82 5.42
N ASN A 52 18.92 18.72 6.37
CA ASN A 52 18.08 19.89 6.18
C ASN A 52 18.86 20.83 5.26
N GLU A 53 18.70 20.65 3.96
CA GLU A 53 19.25 21.56 2.96
C GLU A 53 18.15 21.84 1.95
N ASN A 54 17.71 23.10 1.97
CA ASN A 54 17.18 23.76 0.79
C ASN A 54 18.18 23.56 -0.35
N ALA A 55 18.03 22.50 -1.12
CA ALA A 55 18.65 22.34 -2.42
C ALA A 55 17.50 22.22 -3.43
N GLU A 56 17.08 23.39 -3.89
CA GLU A 56 16.43 23.58 -5.19
C GLU A 56 17.37 23.09 -6.30
N GLU A 57 17.55 21.78 -6.42
CA GLU A 57 18.13 21.17 -7.60
C GLU A 57 17.03 20.31 -8.21
N PRO A 58 16.56 20.61 -9.44
CA PRO A 58 15.59 19.74 -10.09
C PRO A 58 16.23 18.36 -10.20
N ALA A 59 15.65 17.38 -9.52
CA ALA A 59 15.98 15.97 -9.67
C ALA A 59 15.79 15.59 -11.15
N THR A 60 16.84 15.76 -11.93
CA THR A 60 16.82 15.78 -13.40
C THR A 60 16.78 14.38 -14.01
N GLY A 61 16.88 13.33 -13.17
CA GLY A 61 16.71 11.94 -13.60
C GLY A 61 15.27 11.46 -13.41
N GLY A 62 14.63 10.98 -14.48
CA GLY A 62 13.25 10.41 -14.44
C GLY A 62 13.05 9.37 -13.33
N ARG A 63 14.08 8.57 -13.01
CA ARG A 63 14.05 7.59 -11.90
C ARG A 63 13.89 8.24 -10.53
N GLN A 64 14.51 9.40 -10.29
CA GLN A 64 14.41 10.12 -9.02
C GLN A 64 13.01 10.72 -8.84
N ILE A 65 12.41 11.23 -9.91
CA ILE A 65 11.04 11.76 -9.90
C ILE A 65 10.05 10.66 -9.53
N HIS A 66 10.13 9.49 -10.17
CA HIS A 66 9.25 8.38 -9.80
C HIS A 66 9.44 7.94 -8.33
N LYS A 67 10.68 7.95 -7.81
CA LYS A 67 10.95 7.64 -6.39
C LYS A 67 10.30 8.67 -5.47
N ARG A 68 10.40 9.97 -5.79
CA ARG A 68 9.76 11.06 -5.05
C ARG A 68 8.24 10.95 -5.11
N GLN A 69 7.67 10.80 -6.31
CA GLN A 69 6.24 10.65 -6.52
C GLN A 69 5.68 9.43 -5.76
N ALA A 70 6.40 8.31 -5.73
CA ALA A 70 6.02 7.14 -4.95
C ALA A 70 6.02 7.39 -3.44
N ALA A 71 7.00 8.13 -2.91
CA ALA A 71 7.03 8.52 -1.50
C ALA A 71 5.86 9.46 -1.15
N GLU A 72 5.59 10.45 -1.99
CA GLU A 72 4.43 11.33 -1.87
C GLU A 72 3.12 10.54 -1.93
N TRP A 73 3.02 9.54 -2.80
CA TRP A 73 1.85 8.68 -2.92
C TRP A 73 1.61 7.85 -1.66
N ARG A 74 2.69 7.33 -1.03
CA ARG A 74 2.60 6.61 0.25
C ARG A 74 2.12 7.52 1.38
N LYS A 75 2.66 8.75 1.47
CA LYS A 75 2.23 9.74 2.46
C LYS A 75 0.76 10.15 2.25
N MET A 76 0.36 10.41 1.02
CA MET A 76 -1.06 10.72 0.71
C MET A 76 -1.98 9.55 1.05
N LYS A 77 -1.58 8.30 0.78
CA LYS A 77 -2.37 7.11 1.13
C LYS A 77 -2.58 6.98 2.64
N SER A 78 -1.58 7.27 3.46
CA SER A 78 -1.74 7.21 4.93
C SER A 78 -2.69 8.30 5.43
N GLU A 79 -2.59 9.51 4.89
CA GLU A 79 -3.50 10.62 5.20
C GLU A 79 -4.95 10.30 4.76
N VAL A 80 -5.14 9.75 3.55
CA VAL A 80 -6.46 9.30 3.09
C VAL A 80 -7.02 8.19 3.96
N ALA A 81 -6.18 7.27 4.46
CA ALA A 81 -6.63 6.24 5.40
C ALA A 81 -7.11 6.85 6.72
N GLN A 82 -6.44 7.88 7.25
CA GLN A 82 -6.88 8.61 8.43
C GLN A 82 -8.20 9.35 8.19
N LEU A 83 -8.33 10.06 7.07
CA LEU A 83 -9.58 10.75 6.68
C LEU A 83 -10.74 9.76 6.48
N LYS A 84 -10.48 8.58 5.91
CA LYS A 84 -11.47 7.50 5.79
C LYS A 84 -11.93 6.99 7.16
N LYS A 85 -11.00 6.82 8.11
CA LYS A 85 -11.33 6.45 9.49
C LYS A 85 -12.19 7.53 10.17
N GLN A 86 -11.84 8.81 10.03
CA GLN A 86 -12.66 9.92 10.53
C GLN A 86 -14.06 9.90 9.92
N ARG A 87 -14.16 9.75 8.60
CA ARG A 87 -15.44 9.65 7.87
C ARG A 87 -16.28 8.44 8.29
N GLN A 88 -15.64 7.34 8.69
CA GLN A 88 -16.31 6.15 9.18
C GLN A 88 -16.93 6.38 10.57
N LYS A 89 -16.23 7.09 11.46
CA LYS A 89 -16.69 7.40 12.83
C LYS A 89 -17.94 8.27 12.86
N LEU A 90 -18.11 9.17 11.90
CA LEU A 90 -19.31 10.00 11.77
C LEU A 90 -20.58 9.14 11.56
N ARG A 91 -21.71 9.51 12.14
CA ARG A 91 -23.00 8.82 12.01
C ARG A 91 -23.75 9.34 10.78
N LYS A 92 -24.59 8.49 10.18
CA LYS A 92 -25.38 8.86 8.97
C LYS A 92 -26.68 9.60 9.31
N LYS A 93 -27.16 9.43 10.55
CA LYS A 93 -28.48 9.90 11.02
C LYS A 93 -28.45 11.33 11.54
N VAL A 94 -27.32 11.80 12.08
CA VAL A 94 -27.15 13.18 12.56
C VAL A 94 -26.86 14.08 11.37
N VAL A 95 -27.63 15.18 11.22
CA VAL A 95 -27.55 16.08 10.05
C VAL A 95 -26.18 16.74 9.96
N ALA A 96 -25.67 17.31 11.06
CA ALA A 96 -24.34 17.92 11.12
C ALA A 96 -23.22 16.94 10.72
N GLU A 97 -23.20 15.75 11.33
CA GLU A 97 -22.19 14.73 11.02
C GLU A 97 -22.34 14.17 9.59
N ARG A 98 -23.55 14.17 9.02
CA ARG A 98 -23.78 13.78 7.62
C ARG A 98 -23.12 14.78 6.68
N GLU A 99 -23.19 16.08 6.96
CA GLU A 99 -22.52 17.10 6.16
C GLU A 99 -21.00 16.98 6.27
N GLU A 100 -20.47 16.81 7.47
CA GLU A 100 -19.04 16.54 7.68
C GLU A 100 -18.57 15.29 6.94
N ARG A 101 -19.38 14.23 6.93
CA ARG A 101 -19.09 13.01 6.17
C ARG A 101 -19.01 13.27 4.67
N LYS A 102 -19.85 14.16 4.14
CA LYS A 102 -19.81 14.59 2.73
C LYS A 102 -18.56 15.46 2.49
N LYS A 103 -18.25 16.41 3.37
CA LYS A 103 -17.05 17.26 3.30
C LYS A 103 -15.76 16.41 3.27
N LEU A 104 -15.62 15.45 4.19
CA LEU A 104 -14.49 14.51 4.19
C LEU A 104 -14.44 13.67 2.91
N GLY A 105 -15.59 13.24 2.39
CA GLY A 105 -15.66 12.52 1.12
C GLY A 105 -15.15 13.33 -0.08
N LYS A 106 -15.53 14.61 -0.16
CA LYS A 106 -15.04 15.54 -1.18
C LYS A 106 -13.54 15.79 -1.02
N LEU A 107 -13.08 16.05 0.21
CA LEU A 107 -11.67 16.32 0.52
C LEU A 107 -10.76 15.15 0.14
N ILE A 108 -11.18 13.91 0.40
CA ILE A 108 -10.42 12.71 -0.03
C ILE A 108 -10.29 12.67 -1.56
N LYS A 109 -11.39 12.89 -2.30
CA LYS A 109 -11.39 12.85 -3.77
C LYS A 109 -10.51 13.96 -4.35
N GLU A 110 -10.69 15.18 -3.84
CA GLU A 110 -9.94 16.36 -4.23
C GLU A 110 -8.44 16.14 -4.04
N LYS A 111 -8.03 15.66 -2.86
CA LYS A 111 -6.62 15.41 -2.52
C LYS A 111 -5.97 14.34 -3.41
N ILE A 112 -6.71 13.29 -3.79
CA ILE A 112 -6.23 12.29 -4.75
C ILE A 112 -6.10 12.91 -6.14
N SER A 113 -7.13 13.64 -6.59
CA SER A 113 -7.16 14.23 -7.93
C SER A 113 -6.10 15.31 -8.13
N SER A 114 -5.89 16.18 -7.14
CA SER A 114 -4.92 17.27 -7.24
C SER A 114 -3.50 16.73 -7.30
N MET A 115 -3.21 15.67 -6.56
CA MET A 115 -1.88 15.08 -6.55
C MET A 115 -1.59 14.26 -7.82
N ARG A 116 -2.58 13.54 -8.37
CA ARG A 116 -2.45 12.94 -9.71
C ARG A 116 -2.14 13.99 -10.76
N LYS A 117 -2.93 15.07 -10.82
CA LYS A 117 -2.72 16.17 -11.75
C LYS A 117 -1.33 16.78 -11.64
N ARG A 118 -0.80 16.97 -10.42
CA ARG A 118 0.57 17.46 -10.22
C ARG A 118 1.62 16.48 -10.74
N HIS A 119 1.52 15.20 -10.40
CA HIS A 119 2.47 14.18 -10.86
C HIS A 119 2.40 13.97 -12.37
N ASP A 120 1.20 14.01 -12.96
CA ASP A 120 1.00 13.89 -14.42
C ASP A 120 1.59 15.10 -15.15
N ALA A 121 1.40 16.32 -14.63
CA ALA A 121 2.00 17.52 -15.19
C ALA A 121 3.53 17.50 -15.11
N GLU A 122 4.10 17.01 -14.00
CA GLU A 122 5.55 16.82 -13.84
C GLU A 122 6.10 15.83 -14.87
N LEU A 123 5.41 14.69 -15.09
CA LEU A 123 5.85 13.70 -16.07
C LEU A 123 5.71 14.21 -17.51
N GLN A 124 4.65 14.95 -17.81
CA GLN A 124 4.42 15.55 -19.12
C GLN A 124 5.46 16.64 -19.42
N ALA A 125 5.80 17.49 -18.45
CA ALA A 125 6.81 18.53 -18.61
C ALA A 125 8.21 17.96 -18.93
N LEU A 126 8.48 16.74 -18.47
CA LEU A 126 9.73 16.03 -18.69
C LEU A 126 9.71 15.08 -19.90
N GLY A 127 8.61 15.02 -20.64
CA GLY A 127 8.46 14.13 -21.79
C GLY A 127 8.44 12.64 -21.44
N LEU A 128 8.26 12.28 -20.15
CA LEU A 128 8.23 10.90 -19.66
C LEU A 128 6.87 10.20 -19.88
N GLY A 129 5.91 10.88 -20.51
CA GLY A 129 4.57 10.36 -20.79
C GLY A 129 3.56 10.53 -19.65
N LYS A 130 2.33 10.03 -19.84
CA LYS A 130 1.29 10.04 -18.80
C LYS A 130 1.57 8.96 -17.75
N SER A 131 1.25 9.22 -16.49
CA SER A 131 1.32 8.19 -15.44
C SER A 131 0.43 7.00 -15.78
N LEU A 132 0.84 5.79 -15.36
CA LEU A 132 0.04 4.55 -15.44
C LEU A 132 -1.33 4.65 -14.74
N HIS A 133 -1.54 5.71 -13.95
CA HIS A 133 -2.77 5.99 -13.20
C HIS A 133 -3.58 7.16 -13.79
N SER A 134 -3.24 7.61 -14.99
CA SER A 134 -4.07 8.52 -15.77
C SER A 134 -5.37 7.81 -16.12
N VAL A 135 -6.36 7.96 -15.24
CA VAL A 135 -7.74 7.62 -15.58
C VAL A 135 -8.24 8.84 -16.34
N ASP A 136 -8.07 8.83 -17.67
CA ASP A 136 -8.70 9.82 -18.53
C ASP A 136 -10.23 9.67 -18.35
N PRO A 137 -10.94 10.69 -17.84
CA PRO A 137 -12.37 10.58 -17.59
C PRO A 137 -13.19 10.32 -18.86
N GLU A 138 -12.65 10.68 -20.03
CA GLU A 138 -13.20 10.41 -21.36
C GLU A 138 -13.23 8.92 -21.72
N GLU A 139 -12.23 8.13 -21.31
CA GLU A 139 -12.15 6.70 -21.67
C GLU A 139 -13.09 5.82 -20.83
N THR A 140 -13.44 6.28 -19.62
CA THR A 140 -14.35 5.54 -18.72
C THR A 140 -15.84 5.69 -19.03
N MET A 141 -16.21 6.55 -19.98
CA MET A 141 -17.60 6.77 -20.40
C MET A 141 -17.98 5.98 -21.66
N ALA A 142 -17.04 5.25 -22.27
CA ALA A 142 -17.23 4.52 -23.53
C ALA A 142 -17.58 3.03 -23.36
N VAL A 143 -17.91 2.57 -22.15
CA VAL A 143 -18.32 1.18 -21.89
C VAL A 143 -19.70 1.17 -21.25
N ASP A 144 -20.71 1.19 -22.10
CA ASP A 144 -21.97 0.41 -22.05
C ASP A 144 -23.05 1.16 -22.87
N ASP A 145 -23.26 0.70 -24.10
CA ASP A 145 -24.45 0.95 -24.93
C ASP A 145 -25.10 -0.41 -25.26
#